data_AF-A0AAV2AX93-F1
#
_entry.id   AF-A0AAV2AX93-F1
#
_cell.length_a   1.000
_cell.length_b   1.000
_cell.length_c   1.000
_cell.angle_alpha   90.00
_cell.angle_beta   90.00
_cell.angle_gamma   90.00
#
_symmetry.space_group_name_H-M   'P 1'
#
loop_
_entity.id
_entity.type
_entity.pdbx_description
1 polymer ?
#
loop_
_entity_poly.entity_id
_entity_poly.type
_entity_poly.pdbx_seq_one_letter_code
_entity_poly.pdbx_strand_id
1 'polypeptide(L)'
;MDRVERGKMVIIAELGHTKYLIGRRFQKTGLCGIRVVPLKLCASYLALGTRKELSKSFINKFNYEILRFNEGGLSKRQKTKSVLFYDICTQGRSPTMHPLALTDLTGAFAILISGLVMAIVCAVVEVLMKNKINKKSQVE
;
A
#
# COMPACT_ATOMS: atom_id res chain seq x y z
N MET A 1 8.57 -14.83 -8.97
CA MET A 1 8.09 -13.48 -8.57
C MET A 1 6.97 -12.98 -9.47
N ASP A 2 6.91 -13.36 -10.75
CA ASP A 2 5.86 -12.91 -11.70
C ASP A 2 4.42 -13.24 -11.27
N ARG A 3 4.24 -14.34 -10.51
CA ARG A 3 2.93 -14.68 -9.94
C ARG A 3 2.53 -13.75 -8.79
N VAL A 4 3.50 -13.26 -8.03
CA VAL A 4 3.29 -12.30 -6.94
C VAL A 4 2.97 -10.93 -7.52
N GLU A 5 3.72 -10.48 -8.54
CA GLU A 5 3.46 -9.22 -9.25
C GLU A 5 2.06 -9.20 -9.89
N ARG A 6 1.56 -10.35 -10.34
CA ARG A 6 0.19 -10.51 -10.89
C ARG A 6 -0.90 -10.74 -9.85
N GLY A 7 -0.59 -10.67 -8.55
CA GLY A 7 -1.56 -10.88 -7.47
C GLY A 7 -2.08 -12.32 -7.33
N LYS A 8 -1.43 -13.31 -7.95
CA LYS A 8 -1.85 -14.73 -7.92
C LYS A 8 -1.21 -15.55 -6.80
N MET A 9 -0.37 -14.93 -5.97
CA MET A 9 0.37 -15.58 -4.88
C MET A 9 0.80 -14.54 -3.86
N VAL A 10 0.76 -14.92 -2.58
CA VAL A 10 1.34 -14.16 -1.46
C VAL A 10 2.53 -14.94 -0.91
N ILE A 11 3.59 -14.23 -0.53
CA ILE A 11 4.77 -14.80 0.12
C ILE A 11 4.85 -14.25 1.53
N ILE A 12 4.98 -15.14 2.52
CA ILE A 12 5.25 -14.80 3.91
C ILE A 12 6.69 -15.23 4.20
N ALA A 13 7.55 -14.27 4.47
CA ALA A 13 8.97 -14.50 4.75
C ALA A 13 9.53 -13.41 5.67
N GLU A 14 10.76 -13.61 6.16
CA GLU A 14 11.46 -12.61 6.95
C GLU A 14 11.63 -11.30 6.16
N LEU A 15 11.50 -10.17 6.87
CA LEU A 15 11.42 -8.84 6.28
C LEU A 15 12.67 -8.47 5.47
N GLY A 16 13.86 -8.71 6.03
CA GLY A 16 15.13 -8.46 5.36
C GLY A 16 15.29 -9.28 4.08
N HIS A 17 15.01 -10.57 4.13
CA HIS A 17 15.07 -11.46 2.97
C HIS A 17 14.10 -11.02 1.87
N THR A 18 12.87 -10.65 2.25
CA THR A 18 11.84 -10.19 1.30
C THR A 18 12.26 -8.89 0.62
N LYS A 19 12.78 -7.91 1.38
CA LYS A 19 13.30 -6.65 0.82
C LYS A 19 14.46 -6.91 -0.16
N TYR A 20 15.39 -7.79 0.20
CA TYR A 20 16.50 -8.17 -0.67
C TYR A 20 16.02 -8.78 -2.00
N LEU A 21 15.08 -9.73 -1.95
CA LEU A 21 14.53 -10.38 -3.15
C LEU A 21 13.84 -9.38 -4.08
N ILE A 22 13.05 -8.45 -3.52
CA ILE A 22 12.37 -7.40 -4.31
C ILE A 22 13.41 -6.44 -4.92
N GLY A 23 14.41 -6.02 -4.15
CA GLY A 23 15.50 -5.17 -4.67
C GLY A 23 16.25 -5.83 -5.83
N ARG A 24 16.58 -7.13 -5.72
CA ARG A 24 17.22 -7.90 -6.79
C ARG A 24 16.32 -8.06 -8.02
N ARG A 25 15.01 -8.21 -7.82
CA ARG A 25 14.03 -8.26 -8.90
C ARG A 25 13.99 -6.91 -9.63
N PHE A 26 13.91 -5.81 -8.89
CA PHE A 26 13.94 -4.45 -9.44
C PHE A 26 15.22 -4.19 -10.23
N GLN A 27 16.40 -4.61 -9.74
CA GLN A 27 17.64 -4.51 -10.53
C GLN A 27 17.56 -5.21 -11.89
N LYS A 28 16.85 -6.34 -11.96
CA LYS A 28 16.74 -7.13 -13.20
C LYS A 28 15.69 -6.60 -14.17
N THR A 29 14.57 -6.10 -13.66
CA THR A 29 13.40 -5.75 -14.50
C THR A 29 13.12 -4.26 -14.58
N GLY A 30 13.66 -3.44 -13.67
CA GLY A 30 13.29 -2.04 -13.51
C GLY A 30 11.88 -1.80 -12.96
N LEU A 31 11.10 -2.86 -12.68
CA LEU A 31 9.70 -2.76 -12.28
C LEU A 31 9.56 -2.78 -10.76
N CYS A 32 8.77 -1.84 -10.23
CA CYS A 32 8.44 -1.73 -8.82
C CYS A 32 6.99 -2.16 -8.56
N GLY A 33 6.69 -3.45 -8.81
CA GLY A 33 5.34 -4.02 -8.72
C GLY A 33 5.00 -4.74 -7.42
N ILE A 34 6.00 -4.99 -6.55
CA ILE A 34 5.84 -5.78 -5.33
C ILE A 34 6.01 -4.87 -4.11
N ARG A 35 5.06 -4.91 -3.17
CA ARG A 35 5.17 -4.21 -1.88
C ARG A 35 5.24 -5.21 -0.73
N VAL A 36 5.99 -4.84 0.29
CA VAL A 36 6.01 -5.58 1.56
C VAL A 36 5.07 -4.91 2.54
N VAL A 37 4.16 -5.69 3.11
CA VAL A 37 3.34 -5.27 4.25
C VAL A 37 4.04 -5.75 5.52
N PRO A 38 4.50 -4.85 6.40
CA PRO A 38 5.19 -5.25 7.61
C PRO A 38 4.20 -5.85 8.61
N LEU A 39 4.12 -7.18 8.65
CA LEU A 39 3.38 -7.92 9.68
C LEU A 39 4.35 -8.24 10.82
N LYS A 40 4.15 -7.64 12.00
CA LYS A 40 4.92 -7.97 13.21
C LYS A 40 4.36 -9.24 13.87
N LEU A 41 4.51 -10.38 13.21
CA LEU A 41 4.02 -11.66 13.74
C LEU A 41 4.97 -12.23 14.81
N CYS A 42 6.29 -12.09 14.64
CA CYS A 42 7.31 -12.58 15.55
C CYS A 42 8.58 -11.70 15.51
N ALA A 43 9.35 -11.70 16.60
CA ALA A 43 10.73 -11.20 16.59
C ALA A 43 11.64 -12.30 16.06
N SER A 44 12.29 -12.07 14.91
CA SER A 44 13.27 -13.00 14.33
C SER A 44 14.69 -12.55 14.65
N TYR A 45 15.50 -13.44 15.24
CA TYR A 45 16.91 -13.22 15.51
C TYR A 45 17.76 -14.08 14.59
N LEU A 46 18.82 -13.50 14.03
CA LEU A 46 19.83 -14.25 13.28
C LEU A 46 20.96 -14.59 14.24
N ALA A 47 21.21 -15.89 14.44
CA ALA A 47 22.29 -16.38 15.28
C ALA A 47 23.37 -17.05 14.43
N LEU A 48 24.63 -16.95 14.86
CA LEU A 48 25.75 -17.63 14.23
C LEU A 48 26.08 -18.89 15.01
N GLY A 49 26.00 -20.04 14.33
CA GLY A 49 26.37 -21.33 14.90
C GLY A 49 27.87 -21.57 14.79
N THR A 50 28.48 -22.10 15.83
CA THR A 50 29.88 -22.55 15.84
C THR A 50 29.94 -24.04 16.20
N ARG A 51 31.04 -24.73 15.84
CA ARG A 51 31.26 -26.12 16.23
C ARG A 51 31.39 -26.24 17.76
N LYS A 52 30.81 -27.28 18.34
CA LYS A 52 30.76 -27.50 19.80
C LYS A 52 32.15 -27.59 20.46
N GLU A 53 33.16 -28.04 19.72
CA GLU A 53 34.52 -28.32 20.22
C GLU A 53 35.45 -27.10 20.20
N LEU A 54 34.97 -25.92 19.79
CA LEU A 54 35.77 -24.70 19.82
C LEU A 54 36.08 -24.27 21.25
N SER A 55 37.29 -23.75 21.47
CA SER A 55 37.71 -23.29 22.79
C SER A 55 36.83 -22.13 23.27
N LYS A 56 36.55 -22.08 24.59
CA LYS A 56 35.79 -20.97 25.19
C LYS A 56 36.41 -19.60 24.91
N SER A 57 37.75 -19.54 24.87
CA SER A 57 38.49 -18.31 24.53
C SER A 57 38.17 -17.83 23.12
N PHE A 58 38.13 -18.73 22.14
CA PHE A 58 37.74 -18.40 20.77
C PHE A 58 36.31 -17.88 20.72
N ILE A 59 35.36 -18.58 21.36
CA ILE A 59 33.94 -18.19 21.34
C ILE A 59 33.74 -16.81 21.97
N ASN A 60 34.40 -16.53 23.10
CA ASN A 60 34.33 -15.22 23.74
C ASN A 60 34.90 -14.11 22.87
N LYS A 61 36.06 -14.36 22.24
CA LYS A 61 36.65 -13.40 21.31
C LYS A 61 35.74 -13.16 20.09
N PHE A 62 35.16 -14.22 19.53
CA PHE A 62 34.23 -14.13 18.41
C PHE A 62 32.98 -13.32 18.76
N ASN A 63 32.37 -13.57 19.93
CA ASN A 63 31.23 -12.81 20.40
C ASN A 63 31.57 -11.33 20.62
N TYR A 64 32.76 -11.04 21.20
CA TYR A 64 33.23 -9.67 21.39
C TYR A 64 33.41 -8.94 20.05
N GLU A 65 34.00 -9.58 19.04
CA GLU A 65 34.15 -8.97 17.71
C GLU A 65 32.80 -8.75 17.01
N ILE A 66 31.82 -9.65 17.20
CA ILE A 66 30.45 -9.44 16.68
C ILE A 66 29.78 -8.24 17.34
N LEU A 67 29.93 -8.10 18.66
CA LEU A 67 29.45 -6.94 19.41
C LEU A 67 30.07 -5.66 18.85
N ARG A 68 31.40 -5.63 18.71
CA ARG A 68 32.12 -4.50 18.15
C ARG A 68 31.70 -4.18 16.70
N PHE A 69 31.44 -5.19 15.88
CA PHE A 69 30.94 -5.03 14.51
C PHE A 69 29.54 -4.39 14.48
N ASN A 70 28.66 -4.79 15.41
CA ASN A 70 27.32 -4.22 15.54
C ASN A 70 27.35 -2.80 16.10
N GLU A 71 28.10 -2.56 17.18
CA GLU A 71 28.27 -1.24 17.80
C GLU A 71 28.95 -0.24 16.86
N GLY A 72 29.93 -0.70 16.06
CA GLY A 72 30.55 0.09 14.99
C GLY A 72 29.61 0.40 13.81
N GLY A 73 28.35 -0.05 13.85
CA GLY A 73 27.35 0.25 12.81
C GLY A 73 27.59 -0.45 11.47
N LEU A 74 28.57 -1.35 11.37
CA LEU A 74 28.94 -2.04 10.13
C LEU A 74 27.81 -2.96 9.65
N SER A 75 27.15 -3.63 10.58
CA SER A 75 25.95 -4.44 10.31
C SER A 75 24.83 -3.63 9.66
N LYS A 76 24.53 -2.45 10.24
CA LYS A 76 23.53 -1.52 9.69
C LYS A 76 23.93 -1.04 8.29
N ARG A 77 25.19 -0.64 8.11
CA ARG A 77 25.72 -0.18 6.82
C ARG A 77 25.60 -1.26 5.73
N GLN A 78 25.94 -2.50 6.05
CA GLN A 78 25.83 -3.62 5.12
C GLN A 78 24.37 -3.92 4.77
N LYS A 79 23.48 -3.89 5.78
CA LYS A 79 22.04 -4.08 5.58
C LYS A 79 21.48 -3.00 4.65
N THR A 80 21.78 -1.72 4.89
CA THR A 80 21.33 -0.61 4.02
C THR A 80 21.79 -0.78 2.58
N LYS A 81 23.05 -1.17 2.35
CA LYS A 81 23.53 -1.46 0.98
C LYS A 81 22.76 -2.59 0.31
N SER A 82 22.45 -3.65 1.05
CA SER A 82 21.75 -4.82 0.50
C SER A 82 20.28 -4.56 0.14
N VAL A 83 19.63 -3.61 0.82
CA VAL A 83 18.22 -3.25 0.56
C VAL A 83 18.06 -1.94 -0.21
N LEU A 84 19.17 -1.31 -0.63
CA LEU A 84 19.15 -0.01 -1.32
C LEU A 84 18.18 0.02 -2.51
N PHE A 85 18.18 -1.03 -3.33
CA PHE A 85 17.32 -1.12 -4.51
C PHE A 85 15.84 -1.29 -4.16
N TYR A 86 15.53 -1.90 -3.03
CA TYR A 86 14.17 -1.92 -2.48
C TYR A 86 13.76 -0.53 -2.00
N ASP A 87 14.65 0.15 -1.28
CA ASP A 87 14.39 1.51 -0.79
C ASP A 87 14.18 2.47 -1.97
N ILE A 88 14.99 2.40 -3.05
CA ILE A 88 14.79 3.19 -4.28
C ILE A 88 13.41 2.93 -4.90
N CYS A 89 13.00 1.66 -5.02
CA CYS A 89 11.67 1.31 -5.54
C CYS A 89 10.54 1.87 -4.65
N THR A 90 10.74 1.97 -3.34
CA THR A 90 9.69 2.38 -2.39
C THR A 90 9.72 3.86 -1.99
N GLN A 91 10.83 4.57 -2.20
CA GLN A 91 11.06 5.95 -1.73
C GLN A 91 10.16 7.03 -2.35
N GLY A 92 9.38 6.71 -3.39
CA GLY A 92 8.47 7.67 -4.05
C GLY A 92 6.99 7.41 -3.83
N ARG A 93 6.61 6.42 -3.00
CA ARG A 93 5.22 6.05 -2.80
C ARG A 93 4.84 6.13 -1.34
N SER A 94 4.68 7.37 -0.85
CA SER A 94 3.63 7.64 0.14
C SER A 94 2.36 6.90 -0.33
N PRO A 95 1.58 6.27 0.58
CA PRO A 95 0.31 5.68 0.18
C PRO A 95 -0.41 6.76 -0.61
N THR A 96 -0.62 6.50 -1.90
CA THR A 96 -1.30 7.39 -2.79
C THR A 96 -2.73 7.44 -2.27
N MET A 97 -2.98 8.31 -1.29
CA MET A 97 -4.24 8.99 -1.17
C MET A 97 -4.34 9.74 -2.50
N HIS A 98 -4.84 9.07 -3.54
CA HIS A 98 -5.26 9.78 -4.72
C HIS A 98 -6.28 10.80 -4.21
N PRO A 99 -6.03 12.11 -4.37
CA PRO A 99 -7.07 13.08 -4.07
C PRO A 99 -8.31 12.64 -4.86
N LEU A 100 -9.47 12.56 -4.21
CA LEU A 100 -10.69 12.05 -4.83
C LEU A 100 -10.85 12.71 -6.20
N ALA A 101 -10.81 11.90 -7.25
CA ALA A 101 -10.96 12.43 -8.58
C ALA A 101 -12.43 12.82 -8.76
N LEU A 102 -12.70 13.89 -9.52
CA LEU A 102 -14.07 14.28 -9.87
C LEU A 102 -14.83 13.14 -10.57
N THR A 103 -14.11 12.22 -11.21
CA THR A 103 -14.65 10.97 -11.77
C THR A 103 -15.27 10.07 -10.70
N ASP A 104 -14.72 10.04 -9.49
CA ASP A 104 -15.22 9.21 -8.39
C ASP A 104 -16.52 9.79 -7.81
N LEU A 105 -16.76 11.10 -7.96
CA LEU A 105 -18.01 11.78 -7.58
C LEU A 105 -19.06 11.78 -8.69
N THR A 106 -18.77 11.24 -9.87
CA THR A 106 -19.70 11.31 -11.03
C THR A 106 -21.04 10.64 -10.72
N GLY A 107 -21.03 9.55 -9.94
CA GLY A 107 -22.26 8.91 -9.47
C GLY A 107 -23.11 9.81 -8.56
N ALA A 108 -22.47 10.57 -7.66
CA ALA A 108 -23.17 11.51 -6.77
C ALA A 108 -23.78 12.67 -7.56
N PHE A 109 -23.05 13.22 -8.54
CA PHE A 109 -23.59 14.25 -9.43
C PHE A 109 -24.74 13.74 -10.30
N ALA A 110 -24.67 12.50 -10.80
CA ALA A 110 -25.75 11.90 -11.58
C ALA A 110 -27.05 11.78 -10.77
N ILE A 111 -26.96 11.32 -9.52
CA ILE A 111 -28.12 11.23 -8.62
C ILE A 111 -28.71 12.62 -8.37
N LEU A 112 -27.88 13.61 -8.06
CA LEU A 112 -28.32 14.97 -7.75
C LEU A 112 -29.03 15.64 -8.95
N ILE A 113 -28.48 15.49 -10.15
CA ILE A 113 -29.11 16.01 -11.39
C ILE A 113 -30.43 15.29 -11.65
N SER A 114 -30.48 13.96 -11.50
CA SER A 114 -31.72 13.21 -11.72
C SER A 114 -32.84 13.62 -10.77
N GLY A 115 -32.51 13.89 -9.50
CA GLY A 115 -33.45 14.39 -8.51
C GLY A 115 -33.97 15.79 -8.83
N LEU A 116 -33.09 16.69 -9.27
CA LEU A 116 -33.49 18.04 -9.71
C LEU A 116 -34.44 18.00 -10.91
N VAL A 117 -34.14 17.17 -11.91
CA VAL A 117 -35.01 17.02 -13.09
C VAL A 117 -36.39 16.52 -12.68
N MET A 118 -36.47 15.50 -11.83
CA MET A 118 -37.75 14.97 -11.33
C MET A 118 -38.54 16.03 -10.56
N ALA A 119 -37.89 16.83 -9.71
CA ALA A 119 -38.54 17.90 -8.96
C ALA A 119 -39.13 18.98 -9.90
N ILE A 120 -38.38 19.37 -10.94
CA ILE A 120 -38.85 20.34 -11.94
C ILE A 120 -40.07 19.80 -12.67
N VAL A 121 -40.06 18.52 -13.08
CA VAL A 121 -41.20 17.89 -13.76
C VAL A 121 -42.45 17.90 -12.87
N CYS A 122 -42.30 17.52 -11.59
CA CYS A 122 -43.41 17.58 -10.63
C CYS A 122 -43.97 18.99 -10.48
N ALA A 123 -43.11 20.01 -10.38
CA ALA A 123 -43.55 21.41 -10.28
C ALA A 123 -44.31 21.88 -11.53
N VAL A 124 -43.85 21.51 -12.73
CA VAL A 124 -44.55 21.84 -13.98
C VAL A 124 -45.93 21.17 -14.04
N VAL A 125 -46.02 19.89 -13.68
CA VAL A 125 -47.30 19.17 -13.61
C VAL A 125 -48.25 19.84 -12.63
N GLU A 126 -47.77 20.24 -11.45
CA GLU A 126 -48.59 20.90 -10.45
C GLU A 126 -49.14 22.25 -10.93
N VAL A 127 -48.30 23.07 -11.59
CA VAL A 127 -48.72 24.34 -12.19
C VAL A 127 -49.75 24.13 -13.30
N LEU A 128 -49.54 23.14 -14.18
CA LEU A 128 -50.49 22.82 -15.25
C LEU A 128 -51.85 22.35 -14.70
N MET A 129 -51.84 21.51 -13.65
CA MET A 129 -53.05 21.04 -12.99
C MET A 129 -53.79 22.17 -12.29
N LYS A 130 -53.09 23.05 -11.54
CA LYS A 130 -53.69 24.24 -10.91
C LYS A 130 -54.31 25.19 -11.95
N ASN A 131 -53.60 25.45 -13.05
CA ASN A 131 -54.13 26.32 -14.12
C ASN A 131 -55.35 25.71 -14.82
N LYS A 132 -55.42 24.39 -14.96
CA LYS A 132 -56.57 23.69 -15.55
C LYS A 132 -57.79 23.71 -14.62
N ILE A 133 -57.59 23.60 -13.31
CA ILE A 133 -58.66 23.70 -12.30
C ILE A 133 -59.20 25.13 -12.19
N ASN A 134 -58.33 26.14 -12.15
CA ASN A 134 -58.75 27.55 -12.12
C ASN A 134 -59.53 27.96 -13.37
N LYS A 135 -59.16 27.45 -14.55
CA LYS A 135 -59.94 27.66 -15.78
C LYS A 135 -61.31 26.98 -15.76
N LYS A 136 -61.49 25.90 -15.00
CA LYS A 136 -62.76 25.18 -14.89
C LYS A 136 -63.75 25.88 -13.95
N SER A 137 -63.27 26.46 -12.85
CA SER A 137 -64.12 27.19 -11.88
C SER A 137 -64.57 28.59 -12.32
N GLN A 138 -64.09 29.11 -13.46
CA GLN A 138 -64.61 30.37 -14.04
C GLN A 138 -65.68 30.16 -15.13
N VAL A 139 -66.08 28.91 -15.38
CA VAL A 139 -67.06 28.55 -16.43
C VAL A 139 -68.34 27.96 -15.82
N GLU A 140 -68.45 27.88 -14.49
CA GLU A 140 -69.71 27.61 -13.76
C GLU A 140 -70.28 28.90 -13.16
#